data_AF-A0A5C6XN38-F1
#
_entry.id   AF-A0A5C6XN38-F1
#
_cell.length_a   1.000
_cell.length_b   1.000
_cell.length_c   1.000
_cell.angle_alpha   90.00
_cell.angle_beta   90.00
_cell.angle_gamma   90.00
#
_symmetry.space_group_name_H-M   'P 1'
#
loop_
_entity.id
_entity.type
_entity.pdbx_description
1 polymer ?
#
loop_
_entity_poly.entity_id
_entity_poly.type
_entity_poly.pdbx_seq_one_letter_code
_entity_poly.pdbx_strand_id
1 'polypeptide(L)'
;MKAKYIVLAVLIVTSLGFIKYPIDGYEATGIARLYQLRKFQLDSVKYTRIPAGAYKKLTDIKLSLANRKDDSIQDLLISDRDFERKLKRIIPSGSYSISVMDMSNPDNLKYAAHRENVGYQPGSVGKIAVLLAVFDQLQRLCPDSWEDRVGYLKNIKVTSRYWGTGDHHTIPVYDIEEDRLTKRKVVASDKFSLYEWLDHMVSVSNNGAASIMYREAMLMAAFGQDYFFLDAEKAENYFKETSRDSLTNLANTVVNEPLRKLGIEENEWKLGGMFTRPAGKYVGRKGGSIGTPKGLMKFLVQLEQGNVIDTESSLEMKRLLYLTDRRIRYAKSPRLDSAAVYFKSGSYYKCDRAKNPDCGSYAGNVFNYMNSVIIVEHPNGLKYIVCLMSNVLNKNSAGAHMYLASKIDDIIDEANVSKKPIIKEEEYKSDKDESDN
;
A
#
# COMPACT_ATOMS: atom_id res chain seq x y z
N MET A 1 -34.23 -41.21 28.06
CA MET A 1 -34.48 -40.41 26.84
C MET A 1 -34.24 -38.90 26.99
N LYS A 2 -34.28 -38.30 28.19
CA LYS A 2 -34.13 -36.83 28.35
C LYS A 2 -32.68 -36.28 28.27
N ALA A 3 -31.66 -37.12 28.51
CA ALA A 3 -30.26 -36.67 28.46
C ALA A 3 -29.67 -36.54 27.04
N LYS A 4 -30.19 -37.30 26.06
CA LYS A 4 -29.68 -37.27 24.67
C LYS A 4 -30.10 -36.01 23.90
N TYR A 5 -31.23 -35.40 24.25
CA TYR A 5 -31.70 -34.17 23.59
C TYR A 5 -30.99 -32.90 24.10
N ILE A 6 -30.44 -32.93 25.31
CA ILE A 6 -29.67 -31.80 25.86
C ILE A 6 -28.29 -31.72 25.20
N VAL A 7 -27.65 -32.86 24.92
CA VAL A 7 -26.36 -32.91 24.21
C VAL A 7 -26.51 -32.46 22.74
N LEU A 8 -27.63 -32.76 22.08
CA LEU A 8 -27.90 -32.32 20.72
C LEU A 8 -28.21 -30.82 20.63
N ALA A 9 -28.89 -30.26 21.63
CA ALA A 9 -29.14 -28.81 21.72
C ALA A 9 -27.86 -28.01 22.02
N VAL A 10 -26.97 -28.53 22.86
CA VAL A 10 -25.66 -27.90 23.14
C VAL A 10 -24.75 -27.97 21.91
N LEU A 11 -24.77 -29.08 21.14
CA LEU A 11 -23.99 -29.20 19.90
C LEU A 11 -24.47 -28.27 18.77
N ILE A 12 -25.79 -28.01 18.68
CA ILE A 12 -26.36 -27.09 17.67
C ILE A 12 -26.07 -25.62 18.03
N VAL A 13 -26.04 -25.27 19.32
CA VAL A 13 -25.66 -23.92 19.76
C VAL A 13 -24.14 -23.69 19.62
N THR A 14 -23.31 -24.74 19.69
CA THR A 14 -21.87 -24.63 19.37
C THR A 14 -21.54 -24.69 17.87
N SER A 15 -22.49 -25.03 17.00
CA SER A 15 -22.32 -24.95 15.53
C SER A 15 -22.78 -23.62 14.92
N LEU A 16 -23.32 -22.69 15.73
CA LEU A 16 -23.54 -21.29 15.33
C LEU A 16 -22.30 -20.44 15.59
N GLY A 17 -21.13 -20.96 15.24
CA GLY A 17 -19.90 -20.18 15.10
C GLY A 17 -19.97 -19.26 13.88
N PHE A 18 -21.01 -18.42 13.76
CA PHE A 18 -21.02 -17.28 12.85
C PHE A 18 -20.21 -16.14 13.49
N ILE A 19 -18.92 -16.38 13.68
CA ILE A 19 -17.99 -15.31 14.01
C ILE A 19 -17.76 -14.52 12.73
N LYS A 20 -18.37 -13.34 12.73
CA LYS A 20 -18.19 -12.21 11.81
C LYS A 20 -16.74 -12.15 11.32
N TYR A 21 -16.53 -12.22 10.01
CA TYR A 21 -15.36 -11.66 9.31
C TYR A 21 -15.67 -10.21 8.98
N PRO A 22 -14.77 -9.42 8.38
CA PRO A 22 -15.32 -8.30 7.69
C PRO A 22 -14.54 -7.77 6.48
N ILE A 23 -15.37 -7.16 5.66
CA ILE A 23 -15.18 -5.82 5.16
C ILE A 23 -16.08 -4.87 5.97
N ASP A 24 -15.61 -4.30 7.09
CA ASP A 24 -16.42 -3.52 8.05
C ASP A 24 -15.98 -2.06 8.15
N GLY A 25 -15.01 -1.67 7.32
CA GLY A 25 -14.46 -0.32 7.34
C GLY A 25 -15.39 0.77 6.85
N TYR A 26 -16.53 0.45 6.23
CA TYR A 26 -17.47 1.46 5.72
C TYR A 26 -17.94 2.43 6.82
N GLU A 27 -18.33 1.93 8.00
CA GLU A 27 -18.83 2.80 9.08
C GLU A 27 -17.76 3.80 9.54
N ALA A 28 -16.51 3.33 9.66
CA ALA A 28 -15.40 4.15 10.12
C ALA A 28 -14.91 5.14 9.05
N THR A 29 -14.89 4.73 7.78
CA THR A 29 -14.19 5.48 6.71
C THR A 29 -15.13 6.17 5.71
N GLY A 30 -16.37 5.71 5.60
CA GLY A 30 -17.31 6.14 4.56
C GLY A 30 -16.98 5.63 3.14
N ILE A 31 -15.97 4.77 2.96
CA ILE A 31 -15.55 4.28 1.63
C ILE A 31 -16.64 3.37 1.04
N ALA A 32 -17.40 3.88 0.08
CA ALA A 32 -18.63 3.23 -0.41
C ALA A 32 -18.43 1.80 -0.91
N ARG A 33 -17.33 1.48 -1.62
CA ARG A 33 -17.10 0.11 -2.10
C ARG A 33 -16.91 -0.92 -0.97
N LEU A 34 -16.52 -0.50 0.23
CA LEU A 34 -16.43 -1.41 1.38
C LEU A 34 -17.81 -1.84 1.86
N TYR A 35 -18.83 -0.99 1.68
CA TYR A 35 -20.22 -1.35 1.93
C TYR A 35 -20.65 -2.52 1.04
N GLN A 36 -20.32 -2.47 -0.25
CA GLN A 36 -20.63 -3.55 -1.20
C GLN A 36 -20.04 -4.88 -0.76
N LEU A 37 -18.75 -4.90 -0.40
CA LEU A 37 -18.10 -6.14 0.00
C LEU A 37 -18.70 -6.66 1.32
N ARG A 38 -19.06 -5.76 2.26
CA ARG A 38 -19.80 -6.12 3.47
C ARG A 38 -21.13 -6.79 3.13
N LYS A 39 -21.88 -6.23 2.18
CA LYS A 39 -23.15 -6.76 1.70
C LYS A 39 -22.96 -8.14 1.08
N PHE A 40 -22.00 -8.32 0.17
CA PHE A 40 -21.67 -9.63 -0.40
C PHE A 40 -21.36 -10.67 0.68
N GLN A 41 -20.65 -10.27 1.73
CA GLN A 41 -20.35 -11.15 2.84
C GLN A 41 -21.61 -11.54 3.64
N LEU A 42 -22.49 -10.57 3.96
CA LEU A 42 -23.75 -10.83 4.67
C LEU A 42 -24.69 -11.72 3.85
N ASP A 43 -24.73 -11.50 2.55
CA ASP A 43 -25.58 -12.23 1.60
C ASP A 43 -24.96 -13.57 1.17
N SER A 44 -23.79 -13.94 1.70
CA SER A 44 -23.03 -15.14 1.32
C SER A 44 -22.76 -15.26 -0.18
N VAL A 45 -22.63 -14.12 -0.86
CA VAL A 45 -22.29 -14.03 -2.28
C VAL A 45 -20.80 -14.31 -2.43
N LYS A 46 -20.46 -15.34 -3.22
CA LYS A 46 -19.06 -15.70 -3.50
C LYS A 46 -18.38 -14.56 -4.27
N TYR A 47 -17.40 -13.91 -3.65
CA TYR A 47 -16.57 -12.89 -4.30
C TYR A 47 -15.14 -13.40 -4.50
N THR A 48 -14.82 -13.82 -5.74
CA THR A 48 -13.56 -14.52 -6.08
C THR A 48 -12.35 -13.59 -6.29
N ARG A 49 -12.56 -12.27 -6.25
CA ARG A 49 -11.48 -11.29 -6.50
C ARG A 49 -10.55 -11.06 -5.31
N ILE A 50 -11.02 -11.31 -4.09
CA ILE A 50 -10.22 -11.16 -2.87
C ILE A 50 -10.08 -12.53 -2.20
N PRO A 51 -8.85 -12.99 -1.92
CA PRO A 51 -8.60 -14.29 -1.32
C PRO A 51 -8.97 -14.32 0.16
N ALA A 52 -8.98 -15.51 0.77
CA ALA A 52 -9.47 -15.74 2.13
C ALA A 52 -8.82 -14.83 3.20
N GLY A 53 -7.52 -14.58 3.08
CA GLY A 53 -6.79 -13.71 4.01
C GLY A 53 -7.09 -12.21 3.85
N ALA A 54 -7.93 -11.80 2.89
CA ALA A 54 -8.36 -10.42 2.66
C ALA A 54 -9.69 -10.04 3.35
N TYR A 55 -10.14 -10.87 4.32
CA TYR A 55 -11.37 -10.67 5.10
C TYR A 55 -11.11 -10.46 6.62
N LYS A 56 -9.98 -9.87 7.01
CA LYS A 56 -9.67 -9.52 8.42
C LYS A 56 -10.47 -8.30 8.88
N LYS A 57 -10.83 -8.27 10.18
CA LYS A 57 -11.42 -7.06 10.79
C LYS A 57 -10.45 -5.92 10.91
N LEU A 58 -10.98 -4.70 10.80
CA LEU A 58 -10.22 -3.53 11.21
C LEU A 58 -9.69 -3.66 12.65
N THR A 59 -10.43 -4.34 13.53
CA THR A 59 -10.02 -4.65 14.91
C THR A 59 -8.97 -5.77 15.01
N ASP A 60 -8.86 -6.62 13.99
CA ASP A 60 -7.90 -7.73 13.92
C ASP A 60 -6.57 -7.30 13.29
N ILE A 61 -6.57 -6.15 12.59
CA ILE A 61 -5.36 -5.48 12.11
C ILE A 61 -4.73 -4.77 13.31
N LYS A 62 -3.50 -5.15 13.62
CA LYS A 62 -2.72 -4.63 14.76
C LYS A 62 -1.28 -4.36 14.32
N LEU A 63 -0.59 -3.49 15.04
CA LEU A 63 0.84 -3.26 14.88
C LEU A 63 1.62 -4.40 15.54
N SER A 64 2.50 -5.07 14.80
CA SER A 64 3.18 -6.29 15.28
C SER A 64 4.45 -6.01 16.08
N LEU A 65 4.98 -4.78 16.05
CA LEU A 65 6.21 -4.38 16.74
C LEU A 65 5.97 -3.25 17.75
N ALA A 66 4.73 -3.03 18.19
CA ALA A 66 4.40 -1.98 19.16
C ALA A 66 5.13 -2.14 20.51
N ASN A 67 5.51 -3.37 20.90
CA ASN A 67 6.33 -3.64 22.08
C ASN A 67 7.84 -3.33 21.87
N ARG A 68 8.25 -3.07 20.63
CA ARG A 68 9.61 -2.69 20.24
C ARG A 68 9.64 -1.21 19.81
N LYS A 69 8.69 -0.39 20.29
CA LYS A 69 8.52 1.01 19.84
C LYS A 69 9.77 1.87 20.05
N ASP A 70 10.46 1.65 21.16
CA ASP A 70 11.64 2.44 21.55
C ASP A 70 12.95 1.93 20.94
N ASP A 71 12.91 0.79 20.24
CA ASP A 71 14.09 0.24 19.57
C ASP A 71 14.49 1.09 18.37
N SER A 72 15.78 1.40 18.30
CA SER A 72 16.36 2.09 17.16
C SER A 72 16.27 1.25 15.90
N ILE A 73 15.86 1.87 14.78
CA ILE A 73 15.77 1.17 13.49
C ILE A 73 17.11 0.61 13.03
N GLN A 74 18.23 1.25 13.39
CA GLN A 74 19.57 0.74 13.08
C GLN A 74 19.86 -0.58 13.81
N ASP A 75 19.35 -0.75 15.02
CA ASP A 75 19.56 -1.96 15.83
C ASP A 75 18.66 -3.12 15.37
N LEU A 76 17.52 -2.81 14.77
CA LEU A 76 16.61 -3.81 14.20
C LEU A 76 17.04 -4.31 12.81
N LEU A 77 17.77 -3.50 12.04
CA LEU A 77 18.19 -3.83 10.67
C LEU A 77 19.62 -4.42 10.63
N ILE A 78 19.91 -5.36 11.53
CA ILE A 78 21.17 -6.10 11.59
C ILE A 78 21.00 -7.46 10.92
N SER A 79 21.75 -7.70 9.84
CA SER A 79 21.69 -8.96 9.08
C SER A 79 21.98 -10.20 9.93
N ASP A 80 21.04 -11.16 9.93
CA ASP A 80 21.25 -12.53 10.37
C ASP A 80 21.95 -13.33 9.26
N ARG A 81 23.12 -13.89 9.58
CA ARG A 81 24.01 -14.55 8.59
C ARG A 81 23.38 -15.78 7.95
N ASP A 82 22.62 -16.57 8.70
CA ASP A 82 22.02 -17.80 8.18
C ASP A 82 20.79 -17.47 7.33
N PHE A 83 19.98 -16.52 7.78
CA PHE A 83 18.84 -16.04 7.00
C PHE A 83 19.29 -15.38 5.68
N GLU A 84 20.32 -14.53 5.72
CA GLU A 84 20.89 -13.90 4.53
C GLU A 84 21.47 -14.92 3.54
N ARG A 85 22.12 -15.99 4.04
CA ARG A 85 22.62 -17.07 3.19
C ARG A 85 21.48 -17.80 2.47
N LYS A 86 20.38 -18.13 3.17
CA LYS A 86 19.19 -18.76 2.56
C LYS A 86 18.55 -17.82 1.54
N LEU A 87 18.37 -16.54 1.90
CA LEU A 87 17.80 -15.53 1.03
C LEU A 87 18.59 -15.37 -0.28
N LYS A 88 19.92 -15.27 -0.21
CA LYS A 88 20.77 -15.11 -1.41
C LYS A 88 20.67 -16.28 -2.40
N ARG A 89 20.39 -17.49 -1.94
CA ARG A 89 20.29 -18.69 -2.81
C ARG A 89 19.07 -18.69 -3.70
N ILE A 90 17.99 -18.00 -3.29
CA ILE A 90 16.73 -17.98 -4.04
C ILE A 90 16.63 -16.78 -4.98
N ILE A 91 17.54 -15.80 -4.91
CA ILE A 91 17.48 -14.59 -5.74
C ILE A 91 17.78 -14.95 -7.21
N PRO A 92 16.88 -14.66 -8.16
CA PRO A 92 17.12 -14.89 -9.57
C PRO A 92 18.29 -14.07 -10.11
N SER A 93 18.86 -14.51 -11.23
CA SER A 93 19.83 -13.69 -11.96
C SER A 93 19.22 -12.38 -12.45
N GLY A 94 20.02 -11.32 -12.44
CA GLY A 94 19.64 -9.98 -12.86
C GLY A 94 19.62 -8.95 -11.72
N SER A 95 19.07 -7.77 -12.02
CA SER A 95 19.07 -6.63 -11.10
C SER A 95 17.88 -6.68 -10.14
N TYR A 96 17.91 -7.62 -9.19
CA TYR A 96 17.01 -7.67 -8.04
C TYR A 96 17.72 -7.16 -6.78
N SER A 97 17.02 -6.37 -5.99
CA SER A 97 17.42 -5.96 -4.64
C SER A 97 16.28 -6.22 -3.67
N ILE A 98 16.61 -6.73 -2.50
CA ILE A 98 15.62 -7.15 -1.52
C ILE A 98 16.09 -6.90 -0.09
N SER A 99 15.15 -6.56 0.78
CA SER A 99 15.29 -6.65 2.23
C SER A 99 14.09 -7.38 2.81
N VAL A 100 14.34 -8.23 3.81
CA VAL A 100 13.33 -9.08 4.45
C VAL A 100 13.52 -9.01 5.97
N MET A 101 12.44 -8.83 6.69
CA MET A 101 12.40 -8.95 8.15
C MET A 101 11.36 -10.01 8.53
N ASP A 102 11.82 -11.10 9.15
CA ASP A 102 10.94 -12.00 9.89
C ASP A 102 10.64 -11.39 11.25
N MET A 103 9.36 -11.17 11.50
CA MET A 103 8.81 -10.62 12.74
C MET A 103 7.79 -11.57 13.38
N SER A 104 7.86 -12.86 13.04
CA SER A 104 7.01 -13.90 13.63
C SER A 104 7.21 -13.98 15.15
N ASN A 105 8.44 -13.74 15.62
CA ASN A 105 8.77 -13.54 17.02
C ASN A 105 9.32 -12.11 17.24
N PRO A 106 8.52 -11.18 17.80
CA PRO A 106 8.95 -9.80 18.07
C PRO A 106 10.17 -9.66 18.99
N ASP A 107 10.46 -10.67 19.81
CA ASP A 107 11.62 -10.65 20.72
C ASP A 107 12.91 -11.14 20.04
N ASN A 108 12.80 -11.76 18.86
CA ASN A 108 13.91 -12.32 18.09
C ASN A 108 13.70 -12.09 16.59
N LEU A 109 13.71 -10.82 16.18
CA LEU A 109 13.61 -10.43 14.77
C LEU A 109 14.80 -10.97 13.97
N LYS A 110 14.53 -11.40 12.73
CA LYS A 110 15.58 -11.79 11.78
C LYS A 110 15.53 -10.92 10.56
N TYR A 111 16.62 -10.18 10.31
CA TYR A 111 16.75 -9.33 9.14
C TYR A 111 17.73 -9.94 8.13
N ALA A 112 17.44 -9.81 6.84
CA ALA A 112 18.35 -10.20 5.78
C ALA A 112 18.16 -9.31 4.55
N ALA A 113 19.24 -9.07 3.82
CA ALA A 113 19.24 -8.18 2.68
C ALA A 113 20.15 -8.63 1.54
N HIS A 114 19.82 -8.17 0.33
CA HIS A 114 20.66 -8.26 -0.85
C HIS A 114 20.54 -6.95 -1.64
N ARG A 115 21.67 -6.26 -1.82
CA ARG A 115 21.76 -5.00 -2.57
C ARG A 115 20.75 -3.94 -2.08
N GLU A 116 20.50 -3.89 -0.77
CA GLU A 116 19.47 -3.05 -0.13
C GLU A 116 19.65 -1.53 -0.30
N ASN A 117 20.88 -1.08 -0.59
CA ASN A 117 21.21 0.34 -0.76
C ASN A 117 21.17 0.78 -2.23
N VAL A 118 20.83 -0.11 -3.16
CA VAL A 118 20.69 0.25 -4.58
C VAL A 118 19.40 1.04 -4.77
N GLY A 119 19.52 2.22 -5.38
CA GLY A 119 18.39 3.10 -5.69
C GLY A 119 17.67 2.72 -6.97
N TYR A 120 16.35 2.72 -6.91
CA TYR A 120 15.44 2.46 -8.02
C TYR A 120 14.40 3.57 -8.12
N GLN A 121 13.75 3.70 -9.28
CA GLN A 121 12.54 4.50 -9.38
C GLN A 121 11.38 3.75 -8.67
N PRO A 122 10.80 4.26 -7.57
CA PRO A 122 9.77 3.53 -6.81
C PRO A 122 8.46 3.32 -7.57
N GLY A 123 8.15 4.15 -8.58
CA GLY A 123 6.85 4.13 -9.25
C GLY A 123 5.72 4.29 -8.22
N SER A 124 4.63 3.52 -8.35
CA SER A 124 3.48 3.62 -7.43
C SER A 124 3.73 3.18 -5.98
N VAL A 125 4.87 2.53 -5.65
CA VAL A 125 5.28 2.38 -4.23
C VAL A 125 5.48 3.75 -3.59
N GLY A 126 5.92 4.73 -4.39
CA GLY A 126 6.09 6.11 -3.97
C GLY A 126 4.82 6.76 -3.41
N LYS A 127 3.62 6.28 -3.77
CA LYS A 127 2.35 6.81 -3.24
C LYS A 127 2.22 6.68 -1.72
N ILE A 128 2.99 5.77 -1.09
CA ILE A 128 3.05 5.68 0.37
C ILE A 128 3.63 6.96 0.99
N ALA A 129 4.53 7.67 0.31
CA ALA A 129 5.02 8.97 0.79
C ALA A 129 3.93 10.06 0.72
N VAL A 130 2.99 9.98 -0.24
CA VAL A 130 1.82 10.87 -0.28
C VAL A 130 0.84 10.52 0.85
N LEU A 131 0.60 9.23 1.08
CA LEU A 131 -0.18 8.76 2.23
C LEU A 131 0.40 9.31 3.54
N LEU A 132 1.71 9.16 3.73
CA LEU A 132 2.44 9.71 4.87
C LEU A 132 2.25 11.23 5.00
N ALA A 133 2.39 11.97 3.90
CA ALA A 133 2.24 13.43 3.91
C ALA A 133 0.84 13.87 4.36
N VAL A 134 -0.21 13.20 3.89
CA VAL A 134 -1.59 13.52 4.31
C VAL A 134 -1.77 13.31 5.81
N PHE A 135 -1.31 12.17 6.34
CA PHE A 135 -1.41 11.90 7.78
C PHE A 135 -0.51 12.84 8.61
N ASP A 136 0.69 13.20 8.13
CA ASP A 136 1.58 14.15 8.83
C ASP A 136 0.93 15.53 8.91
N GLN A 137 0.31 16.00 7.83
CA GLN A 137 -0.40 17.27 7.85
C GLN A 137 -1.63 17.25 8.75
N LEU A 138 -2.44 16.18 8.70
CA LEU A 138 -3.59 16.04 9.60
C LEU A 138 -3.17 15.97 11.08
N GLN A 139 -2.06 15.29 11.40
CA GLN A 139 -1.54 15.28 12.76
C GLN A 139 -1.10 16.66 13.23
N ARG A 140 -0.47 17.46 12.36
CA ARG A 140 -0.09 18.84 12.70
C ARG A 140 -1.30 19.74 12.93
N LEU A 141 -2.39 19.53 12.18
CA LEU A 141 -3.61 20.31 12.31
C LEU A 141 -4.49 19.85 13.48
N CYS A 142 -4.46 18.57 13.82
CA CYS A 142 -5.27 17.97 14.88
C CYS A 142 -4.39 17.10 15.80
N PRO A 143 -3.43 17.68 16.53
CA PRO A 143 -2.44 16.90 17.28
C PRO A 143 -3.07 16.03 18.37
N ASP A 144 -4.16 16.50 18.98
CA ASP A 144 -4.73 15.89 20.19
C ASP A 144 -6.03 15.10 19.94
N SER A 145 -6.47 14.96 18.69
CA SER A 145 -7.76 14.33 18.36
C SER A 145 -7.66 13.43 17.14
N TRP A 146 -7.67 12.12 17.38
CA TRP A 146 -7.73 11.13 16.30
C TRP A 146 -9.11 11.14 15.62
N GLU A 147 -10.15 11.31 16.42
CA GLU A 147 -11.54 11.39 15.98
C GLU A 147 -11.75 12.51 14.97
N ASP A 148 -11.15 13.68 15.19
CA ASP A 148 -11.23 14.79 14.23
C ASP A 148 -10.51 14.46 12.93
N ARG A 149 -9.31 13.85 12.99
CA ARG A 149 -8.59 13.43 11.77
C ARG A 149 -9.41 12.45 10.94
N VAL A 150 -10.00 11.44 11.58
CA VAL A 150 -10.90 10.48 10.91
C VAL A 150 -12.15 11.17 10.40
N GLY A 151 -12.73 12.07 11.18
CA GLY A 151 -13.91 12.86 10.81
C GLY A 151 -13.66 13.69 9.56
N TYR A 152 -12.53 14.41 9.49
CA TYR A 152 -12.14 15.17 8.31
C TYR A 152 -11.86 14.28 7.10
N LEU A 153 -11.15 13.16 7.28
CA LEU A 153 -10.90 12.21 6.20
C LEU A 153 -12.20 11.65 5.59
N LYS A 154 -13.19 11.37 6.44
CA LYS A 154 -14.50 10.83 6.03
C LYS A 154 -15.41 11.89 5.41
N ASN A 155 -15.42 13.11 5.95
CA ASN A 155 -16.46 14.09 5.64
C ASN A 155 -16.02 15.16 4.64
N ILE A 156 -14.74 15.52 4.57
CA ILE A 156 -14.24 16.48 3.58
C ILE A 156 -14.28 15.83 2.20
N LYS A 157 -15.06 16.40 1.30
CA LYS A 157 -15.21 15.93 -0.08
C LYS A 157 -14.63 16.91 -1.07
N VAL A 158 -13.65 16.46 -1.85
CA VAL A 158 -12.93 17.29 -2.81
C VAL A 158 -13.08 16.78 -4.23
N THR A 159 -13.13 17.73 -5.17
CA THR A 159 -13.23 17.41 -6.60
C THR A 159 -11.89 17.03 -7.20
N SER A 160 -11.91 16.14 -8.18
CA SER A 160 -10.75 15.72 -8.96
C SER A 160 -10.14 16.86 -9.77
N ARG A 161 -10.99 17.62 -10.49
CA ARG A 161 -10.58 18.62 -11.49
C ARG A 161 -9.54 18.03 -12.45
N TYR A 162 -8.61 18.84 -12.94
CA TYR A 162 -7.53 18.36 -13.80
C TYR A 162 -6.47 17.55 -13.06
N TRP A 163 -6.43 17.57 -11.72
CA TRP A 163 -5.42 16.83 -10.94
C TRP A 163 -5.56 15.32 -11.10
N GLY A 164 -6.80 14.83 -11.20
CA GLY A 164 -7.07 13.39 -11.32
C GLY A 164 -7.08 12.84 -12.74
N THR A 165 -7.02 13.69 -13.78
CA THR A 165 -7.22 13.25 -15.16
C THR A 165 -5.92 12.79 -15.85
N GLY A 166 -6.09 12.02 -16.93
CA GLY A 166 -4.96 11.51 -17.74
C GLY A 166 -4.30 10.25 -17.19
N ASP A 167 -4.83 9.66 -16.12
CA ASP A 167 -4.43 8.33 -15.66
C ASP A 167 -5.10 7.22 -16.48
N HIS A 168 -4.40 6.11 -16.66
CA HIS A 168 -4.95 4.93 -17.34
C HIS A 168 -5.68 4.01 -16.37
N HIS A 169 -5.28 3.96 -15.09
CA HIS A 169 -5.94 3.12 -14.09
C HIS A 169 -7.39 3.55 -13.88
N THR A 170 -8.27 2.58 -13.73
CA THR A 170 -9.66 2.81 -13.35
C THR A 170 -9.82 2.85 -11.83
N ILE A 171 -10.88 3.49 -11.37
CA ILE A 171 -11.33 3.49 -9.98
C ILE A 171 -12.66 2.73 -9.85
N PRO A 172 -12.86 1.98 -8.75
CA PRO A 172 -14.16 1.42 -8.39
C PRO A 172 -15.06 2.51 -7.79
N VAL A 173 -16.13 2.87 -8.48
CA VAL A 173 -17.14 3.81 -7.98
C VAL A 173 -18.39 3.01 -7.66
N TYR A 174 -18.73 2.91 -6.38
CA TYR A 174 -19.91 2.20 -5.91
C TYR A 174 -21.01 3.20 -5.55
N ASP A 175 -22.14 3.06 -6.20
CA ASP A 175 -23.37 3.76 -5.86
C ASP A 175 -24.18 2.89 -4.90
N ILE A 176 -24.41 3.39 -3.69
CA ILE A 176 -25.13 2.66 -2.63
C ILE A 176 -26.64 2.61 -2.93
N GLU A 177 -27.20 3.69 -3.48
CA GLU A 177 -28.64 3.80 -3.75
C GLU A 177 -29.04 2.89 -4.92
N GLU A 178 -28.23 2.92 -5.99
CA GLU A 178 -28.44 2.09 -7.19
C GLU A 178 -27.84 0.68 -7.07
N ASP A 179 -27.20 0.36 -5.93
CA ASP A 179 -26.49 -0.91 -5.68
C ASP A 179 -25.52 -1.30 -6.80
N ARG A 180 -24.82 -0.31 -7.38
CA ARG A 180 -24.07 -0.51 -8.63
C ARG A 180 -22.61 -0.13 -8.50
N LEU A 181 -21.73 -1.10 -8.75
CA LEU A 181 -20.29 -0.86 -8.92
C LEU A 181 -19.96 -0.56 -10.40
N THR A 182 -19.36 0.60 -10.64
CA THR A 182 -18.82 0.97 -11.95
C THR A 182 -17.29 1.10 -11.87
N LYS A 183 -16.55 0.41 -12.74
CA LYS A 183 -15.12 0.63 -12.90
C LYS A 183 -14.87 1.55 -14.09
N ARG A 184 -14.32 2.74 -13.83
CA ARG A 184 -14.05 3.75 -14.88
C ARG A 184 -12.86 4.62 -14.54
N LYS A 185 -12.34 5.35 -15.51
CA LYS A 185 -11.30 6.37 -15.24
C LYS A 185 -11.90 7.53 -14.44
N VAL A 186 -11.04 8.20 -13.69
CA VAL A 186 -11.37 9.44 -12.99
C VAL A 186 -11.74 10.51 -14.00
N VAL A 187 -12.81 11.24 -13.74
CA VAL A 187 -13.23 12.42 -14.49
C VAL A 187 -13.12 13.68 -13.63
N ALA A 188 -13.09 14.85 -14.25
CA ALA A 188 -12.83 16.11 -13.55
C ALA A 188 -13.91 16.46 -12.50
N SER A 189 -15.16 16.06 -12.75
CA SER A 189 -16.30 16.30 -11.86
C SER A 189 -16.39 15.32 -10.69
N ASP A 190 -15.56 14.27 -10.65
CA ASP A 190 -15.57 13.32 -9.54
C ASP A 190 -15.33 14.04 -8.22
N LYS A 191 -16.18 13.75 -7.24
CA LYS A 191 -16.12 14.31 -5.89
C LYS A 191 -16.29 13.17 -4.89
N PHE A 192 -15.21 12.89 -4.17
CA PHE A 192 -15.15 11.84 -3.16
C PHE A 192 -14.58 12.38 -1.85
N SER A 193 -14.78 11.65 -0.75
CA SER A 193 -14.11 11.96 0.51
C SER A 193 -12.60 11.80 0.39
N LEU A 194 -11.84 12.38 1.33
CA LEU A 194 -10.40 12.15 1.38
C LEU A 194 -10.08 10.65 1.57
N TYR A 195 -10.87 9.93 2.37
CA TYR A 195 -10.72 8.48 2.52
C TYR A 195 -10.92 7.72 1.21
N GLU A 196 -11.95 8.06 0.44
CA GLU A 196 -12.19 7.45 -0.87
C GLU A 196 -11.06 7.76 -1.86
N TRP A 197 -10.50 8.97 -1.85
CA TRP A 197 -9.33 9.30 -2.65
C TRP A 197 -8.07 8.54 -2.20
N LEU A 198 -7.81 8.44 -0.90
CA LEU A 198 -6.73 7.62 -0.34
C LEU A 198 -6.90 6.15 -0.74
N ASP A 199 -8.13 5.63 -0.67
CA ASP A 199 -8.46 4.29 -1.08
C ASP A 199 -8.16 4.06 -2.57
N HIS A 200 -8.64 4.93 -3.45
CA HIS A 200 -8.35 4.84 -4.89
C HIS A 200 -6.85 4.96 -5.19
N MET A 201 -6.13 5.80 -4.45
CA MET A 201 -4.69 5.97 -4.56
C MET A 201 -3.95 4.68 -4.19
N VAL A 202 -4.33 4.02 -3.10
CA VAL A 202 -3.60 2.87 -2.55
C VAL A 202 -4.06 1.57 -3.20
N SER A 203 -5.36 1.30 -3.22
CA SER A 203 -5.96 0.00 -3.54
C SER A 203 -5.93 -0.38 -5.02
N VAL A 204 -6.19 0.57 -5.91
CA VAL A 204 -6.13 0.39 -7.37
C VAL A 204 -4.98 1.16 -7.99
N SER A 205 -4.12 1.75 -7.15
CA SER A 205 -2.91 2.44 -7.57
C SER A 205 -3.18 3.62 -8.51
N ASN A 206 -4.31 4.31 -8.39
CA ASN A 206 -4.68 5.39 -9.30
C ASN A 206 -3.73 6.60 -9.11
N ASN A 207 -3.08 7.03 -10.20
CA ASN A 207 -2.17 8.18 -10.22
C ASN A 207 -2.93 9.49 -10.04
N GLY A 208 -4.15 9.60 -10.57
CA GLY A 208 -5.01 10.76 -10.41
C GLY A 208 -5.35 11.01 -8.94
N ALA A 209 -5.83 9.98 -8.26
CA ALA A 209 -6.10 9.99 -6.82
C ALA A 209 -4.83 10.35 -6.01
N ALA A 210 -3.66 9.84 -6.40
CA ALA A 210 -2.41 10.23 -5.76
C ALA A 210 -2.07 11.72 -5.93
N SER A 211 -2.28 12.27 -7.13
CA SER A 211 -2.08 13.71 -7.38
C SER A 211 -3.11 14.57 -6.63
N ILE A 212 -4.35 14.10 -6.47
CA ILE A 212 -5.37 14.79 -5.66
C ILE A 212 -4.96 14.79 -4.19
N MET A 213 -4.56 13.65 -3.61
CA MET A 213 -4.16 13.61 -2.21
C MET A 213 -2.87 14.38 -1.92
N TYR A 214 -1.96 14.44 -2.90
CA TYR A 214 -0.79 15.30 -2.80
C TYR A 214 -1.18 16.79 -2.85
N ARG A 215 -2.11 17.18 -3.72
CA ARG A 215 -2.72 18.53 -3.71
C ARG A 215 -3.32 18.85 -2.33
N GLU A 216 -4.08 17.93 -1.75
CA GLU A 216 -4.69 18.13 -0.42
C GLU A 216 -3.64 18.31 0.67
N ALA A 217 -2.58 17.51 0.69
CA ALA A 217 -1.48 17.70 1.64
C ALA A 217 -0.80 19.08 1.48
N MET A 218 -0.66 19.58 0.25
CA MET A 218 -0.15 20.94 0.01
C MET A 218 -1.11 22.02 0.53
N LEU A 219 -2.42 21.85 0.33
CA LEU A 219 -3.43 22.79 0.80
C LEU A 219 -3.50 22.81 2.34
N MET A 220 -3.43 21.65 2.99
CA MET A 220 -3.32 21.56 4.46
C MET A 220 -2.09 22.33 4.97
N ALA A 221 -0.94 22.15 4.33
CA ALA A 221 0.29 22.85 4.69
C ALA A 221 0.21 24.37 4.46
N ALA A 222 -0.44 24.80 3.38
CA ALA A 222 -0.54 26.20 3.00
C ALA A 222 -1.57 27.00 3.81
N PHE A 223 -2.71 26.38 4.13
CA PHE A 223 -3.84 27.06 4.79
C PHE A 223 -3.93 26.77 6.29
N GLY A 224 -3.20 25.79 6.81
CA GLY A 224 -3.28 25.47 8.24
C GLY A 224 -4.72 25.08 8.62
N GLN A 225 -5.21 25.65 9.72
CA GLN A 225 -6.59 25.43 10.20
C GLN A 225 -7.66 25.90 9.20
N ASP A 226 -7.37 26.89 8.35
CA ASP A 226 -8.31 27.39 7.35
C ASP A 226 -8.63 26.35 6.26
N TYR A 227 -7.79 25.30 6.14
CA TYR A 227 -8.04 24.18 5.23
C TYR A 227 -9.41 23.54 5.44
N PHE A 228 -9.86 23.39 6.68
CA PHE A 228 -11.14 22.73 7.00
C PHE A 228 -12.37 23.51 6.52
N PHE A 229 -12.19 24.79 6.17
CA PHE A 229 -13.24 25.67 5.66
C PHE A 229 -12.99 26.08 4.20
N LEU A 230 -12.02 25.44 3.54
CA LEU A 230 -11.59 25.79 2.20
C LEU A 230 -12.63 25.33 1.16
N ASP A 231 -13.13 26.28 0.37
CA ASP A 231 -13.96 25.98 -0.78
C ASP A 231 -13.10 25.68 -2.03
N ALA A 232 -13.75 25.10 -3.05
CA ALA A 232 -13.05 24.66 -4.26
C ALA A 232 -12.54 25.82 -5.13
N GLU A 233 -13.07 27.02 -4.98
CA GLU A 233 -12.63 28.20 -5.74
C GLU A 233 -11.35 28.78 -5.11
N LYS A 234 -11.34 28.99 -3.79
CA LYS A 234 -10.14 29.42 -3.05
C LYS A 234 -8.98 28.44 -3.23
N ALA A 235 -9.25 27.14 -3.14
CA ALA A 235 -8.26 26.11 -3.39
C ALA A 235 -7.65 26.23 -4.80
N GLU A 236 -8.48 26.52 -5.81
CA GLU A 236 -8.01 26.69 -7.20
C GLU A 236 -7.21 27.98 -7.40
N ASN A 237 -7.69 29.09 -6.83
CA ASN A 237 -7.02 30.39 -6.95
C ASN A 237 -5.63 30.34 -6.31
N TYR A 238 -5.48 29.64 -5.18
CA TYR A 238 -4.17 29.39 -4.58
C TYR A 238 -3.16 28.84 -5.59
N PHE A 239 -3.51 27.82 -6.37
CA PHE A 239 -2.59 27.26 -7.36
C PHE A 239 -2.37 28.15 -8.59
N LYS A 240 -3.36 28.98 -8.96
CA LYS A 240 -3.24 29.91 -10.09
C LYS A 240 -2.40 31.15 -9.77
N GLU A 241 -2.51 31.65 -8.55
CA GLU A 241 -1.92 32.92 -8.11
C GLU A 241 -0.56 32.71 -7.44
N THR A 242 -0.32 31.54 -6.84
CA THR A 242 0.98 31.22 -6.27
C THR A 242 1.97 30.84 -7.37
N SER A 243 3.19 31.38 -7.30
CA SER A 243 4.22 31.06 -8.28
C SER A 243 4.51 29.55 -8.31
N ARG A 244 4.74 29.04 -9.52
CA ARG A 244 5.03 27.61 -9.76
C ARG A 244 6.22 27.11 -8.94
N ASP A 245 7.24 27.95 -8.73
CA ASP A 245 8.44 27.56 -7.97
C ASP A 245 8.13 27.44 -6.47
N SER A 246 7.34 28.35 -5.91
CA SER A 246 6.85 28.25 -4.52
C SER A 246 6.02 27.00 -4.31
N LEU A 247 5.09 26.71 -5.23
CA LEU A 247 4.29 25.48 -5.20
C LEU A 247 5.15 24.21 -5.31
N THR A 248 6.17 24.24 -6.16
CA THR A 248 7.09 23.10 -6.34
C THR A 248 7.92 22.84 -5.09
N ASN A 249 8.40 23.90 -4.43
CA ASN A 249 9.14 23.78 -3.18
C ASN A 249 8.24 23.29 -2.05
N LEU A 250 7.03 23.84 -1.91
CA LEU A 250 6.05 23.37 -0.92
C LEU A 250 5.74 21.89 -1.12
N ALA A 251 5.42 21.47 -2.34
CA ALA A 251 5.14 20.08 -2.67
C ALA A 251 6.30 19.17 -2.23
N ASN A 252 7.52 19.52 -2.63
CA ASN A 252 8.71 18.74 -2.30
C ASN A 252 8.94 18.62 -0.77
N THR A 253 8.76 19.71 -0.03
CA THR A 253 8.86 19.72 1.44
C THR A 253 7.79 18.82 2.06
N VAL A 254 6.51 19.06 1.75
CA VAL A 254 5.37 18.35 2.33
C VAL A 254 5.49 16.83 2.18
N VAL A 255 5.94 16.36 1.01
CA VAL A 255 5.99 14.92 0.75
C VAL A 255 7.25 14.22 1.28
N ASN A 256 8.37 14.95 1.47
CA ASN A 256 9.66 14.34 1.80
C ASN A 256 10.17 14.66 3.20
N GLU A 257 9.74 15.76 3.83
CA GLU A 257 10.12 16.11 5.21
C GLU A 257 9.68 15.03 6.22
N PRO A 258 8.46 14.46 6.14
CA PRO A 258 8.06 13.39 7.06
C PRO A 258 8.96 12.15 6.96
N LEU A 259 9.47 11.83 5.76
CA LEU A 259 10.47 10.77 5.60
C LEU A 259 11.80 11.11 6.30
N ARG A 260 12.23 12.38 6.28
CA ARG A 260 13.47 12.80 6.98
C ARG A 260 13.32 12.62 8.49
N LYS A 261 12.16 12.97 9.04
CA LYS A 261 11.87 12.82 10.48
C LYS A 261 11.95 11.36 10.95
N LEU A 262 11.66 10.41 10.06
CA LEU A 262 11.81 8.97 10.30
C LEU A 262 13.24 8.44 10.12
N GLY A 263 14.24 9.32 9.95
CA GLY A 263 15.64 8.90 9.74
C GLY A 263 15.87 8.18 8.40
N ILE A 264 14.98 8.39 7.44
CA ILE A 264 15.17 7.93 6.05
C ILE A 264 15.94 9.05 5.34
N GLU A 265 16.98 8.72 4.58
CA GLU A 265 17.86 9.68 3.88
C GLU A 265 17.43 9.92 2.42
N GLU A 266 17.85 11.03 1.82
CA GLU A 266 17.30 11.48 0.53
C GLU A 266 17.63 10.50 -0.61
N ASN A 267 18.80 9.89 -0.53
CA ASN A 267 19.25 8.80 -1.40
C ASN A 267 18.56 7.46 -1.12
N GLU A 268 17.94 7.28 0.06
CA GLU A 268 17.20 6.07 0.42
C GLU A 268 15.77 6.10 -0.11
N TRP A 269 15.06 7.23 0.02
CA TRP A 269 13.72 7.37 -0.54
C TRP A 269 13.35 8.84 -0.73
N LYS A 270 12.94 9.25 -1.93
CA LYS A 270 12.29 10.56 -2.15
C LYS A 270 11.31 10.53 -3.31
N LEU A 271 10.33 11.43 -3.27
CA LEU A 271 9.50 11.79 -4.41
C LEU A 271 9.93 13.13 -5.02
N GLY A 272 10.09 13.10 -6.34
CA GLY A 272 10.53 14.26 -7.13
C GLY A 272 9.38 15.06 -7.76
N GLY A 273 8.13 14.61 -7.67
CA GLY A 273 6.98 15.35 -8.18
C GLY A 273 5.68 14.54 -8.24
N MET A 274 4.64 15.16 -8.79
CA MET A 274 3.30 14.59 -8.92
C MET A 274 3.24 13.34 -9.81
N PHE A 275 2.13 12.61 -9.73
CA PHE A 275 1.90 11.35 -10.46
C PHE A 275 1.18 11.53 -11.81
N THR A 276 0.68 12.74 -12.10
CA THR A 276 -0.07 13.03 -13.32
C THR A 276 0.51 14.23 -14.07
N ARG A 277 0.44 14.21 -15.40
CA ARG A 277 0.93 15.31 -16.25
C ARG A 277 0.18 16.63 -16.06
N PRO A 278 -1.16 16.70 -15.95
CA PRO A 278 -1.87 17.97 -15.80
C PRO A 278 -1.48 18.77 -14.56
N ALA A 279 -1.22 18.09 -13.43
CA ALA A 279 -0.68 18.70 -12.21
C ALA A 279 0.64 19.46 -12.45
N GLY A 280 1.44 19.00 -13.43
CA GLY A 280 2.71 19.59 -13.85
C GLY A 280 2.64 21.05 -14.32
N LYS A 281 1.45 21.52 -14.69
CA LYS A 281 1.18 22.92 -15.06
C LYS A 281 1.46 23.87 -13.89
N TYR A 282 1.07 23.48 -12.68
CA TYR A 282 1.15 24.32 -11.48
C TYR A 282 2.28 23.90 -10.55
N VAL A 283 2.56 22.59 -10.48
CA VAL A 283 3.57 22.03 -9.58
C VAL A 283 4.64 21.34 -10.42
N GLY A 284 5.86 21.85 -10.38
CA GLY A 284 7.00 21.31 -11.10
C GLY A 284 7.55 20.03 -10.47
N ARG A 285 8.75 19.66 -10.90
CA ARG A 285 9.51 18.53 -10.35
C ARG A 285 10.82 19.03 -9.76
N LYS A 286 11.26 18.42 -8.66
CA LYS A 286 12.54 18.68 -8.02
C LYS A 286 13.34 17.38 -7.96
N GLY A 287 14.33 17.27 -8.83
CA GLY A 287 15.12 16.05 -9.01
C GLY A 287 14.29 14.84 -9.49
N GLY A 288 14.85 13.66 -9.29
CA GLY A 288 14.19 12.37 -9.55
C GLY A 288 13.51 11.81 -8.31
N SER A 289 12.64 10.80 -8.50
CA SER A 289 12.17 9.96 -7.38
C SER A 289 13.07 8.74 -7.27
N ILE A 290 13.43 8.38 -6.04
CA ILE A 290 14.33 7.25 -5.72
C ILE A 290 13.75 6.48 -4.56
N GLY A 291 14.01 5.18 -4.50
CA GLY A 291 13.69 4.30 -3.38
C GLY A 291 14.69 3.15 -3.34
N THR A 292 15.14 2.80 -2.14
CA THR A 292 15.97 1.63 -1.87
C THR A 292 15.18 0.64 -1.01
N PRO A 293 15.46 -0.68 -1.10
CA PRO A 293 14.86 -1.64 -0.18
C PRO A 293 15.08 -1.28 1.30
N LYS A 294 16.25 -0.72 1.64
CA LYS A 294 16.55 -0.27 3.01
C LYS A 294 15.65 0.87 3.46
N GLY A 295 15.51 1.92 2.65
CA GLY A 295 14.66 3.08 2.99
C GLY A 295 13.19 2.69 3.16
N LEU A 296 12.69 1.81 2.29
CA LEU A 296 11.33 1.28 2.37
C LEU A 296 11.16 0.35 3.59
N MET A 297 12.19 -0.45 3.94
CA MET A 297 12.16 -1.29 5.14
C MET A 297 12.15 -0.46 6.42
N LYS A 298 12.99 0.58 6.52
CA LYS A 298 12.98 1.53 7.64
C LYS A 298 11.58 2.09 7.91
N PHE A 299 10.86 2.43 6.83
CA PHE A 299 9.49 2.92 6.94
C PHE A 299 8.53 1.84 7.44
N LEU A 300 8.53 0.63 6.86
CA LEU A 300 7.58 -0.41 7.23
C LEU A 300 7.81 -0.98 8.63
N VAL A 301 9.06 -1.06 9.10
CA VAL A 301 9.35 -1.44 10.49
C VAL A 301 8.84 -0.38 11.45
N GLN A 302 9.09 0.91 11.17
CA GLN A 302 8.56 2.00 11.99
C GLN A 302 7.03 2.09 11.94
N LEU A 303 6.40 1.70 10.82
CA LEU A 303 4.95 1.56 10.72
C LEU A 303 4.46 0.48 11.71
N GLU A 304 5.09 -0.69 11.72
CA GLU A 304 4.77 -1.78 12.65
C GLU A 304 5.11 -1.46 14.12
N GLN A 305 6.04 -0.53 14.38
CA GLN A 305 6.35 -0.01 15.72
C GLN A 305 5.31 1.03 16.21
N GLY A 306 4.54 1.63 15.30
CA GLY A 306 3.64 2.74 15.63
C GLY A 306 4.34 4.11 15.67
N ASN A 307 5.47 4.23 14.97
CA ASN A 307 6.32 5.42 14.94
C ASN A 307 6.12 6.28 13.69
N VAL A 308 5.32 5.83 12.72
CA VAL A 308 4.96 6.66 11.57
C VAL A 308 3.93 7.69 12.03
N ILE A 309 4.43 8.89 12.36
CA ILE A 309 3.71 10.03 12.94
C ILE A 309 3.28 9.75 14.38
N ASP A 310 2.36 8.80 14.57
CA ASP A 310 1.90 8.28 15.85
C ASP A 310 1.25 6.90 15.67
N THR A 311 0.86 6.27 16.78
CA THR A 311 0.32 4.89 16.79
C THR A 311 -0.95 4.77 15.95
N GLU A 312 -1.89 5.71 16.08
CA GLU A 312 -3.18 5.66 15.39
C GLU A 312 -3.01 5.89 13.89
N SER A 313 -2.20 6.87 13.50
CA SER A 313 -1.89 7.13 12.10
C SER A 313 -1.16 5.95 11.46
N SER A 314 -0.20 5.34 12.17
CA SER A 314 0.49 4.13 11.72
C SER A 314 -0.47 2.98 11.47
N LEU A 315 -1.39 2.74 12.42
CA LEU A 315 -2.38 1.67 12.31
C LEU A 315 -3.34 1.90 11.14
N GLU A 316 -3.79 3.13 10.92
CA GLU A 316 -4.70 3.45 9.82
C GLU A 316 -4.01 3.39 8.45
N MET A 317 -2.76 3.83 8.36
CA MET A 317 -1.96 3.65 7.15
C MET A 317 -1.75 2.17 6.82
N LYS A 318 -1.51 1.33 7.84
CA LYS A 318 -1.46 -0.14 7.68
C LYS A 318 -2.81 -0.68 7.17
N ARG A 319 -3.93 -0.26 7.76
CA ARG A 319 -5.28 -0.64 7.28
C ARG A 319 -5.51 -0.23 5.83
N LEU A 320 -5.14 0.97 5.40
CA LEU A 320 -5.28 1.39 4.00
C LEU A 320 -4.44 0.53 3.04
N LEU A 321 -3.26 0.07 3.46
CA LEU A 321 -2.43 -0.89 2.69
C LEU A 321 -3.05 -2.29 2.61
N TYR A 322 -3.94 -2.65 3.54
CA TYR A 322 -4.69 -3.90 3.52
C TYR A 322 -5.80 -3.92 2.47
N LEU A 323 -6.48 -2.78 2.28
CA LEU A 323 -7.72 -2.63 1.51
C LEU A 323 -7.53 -2.74 -0.02
N THR A 324 -6.53 -3.46 -0.51
CA THR A 324 -6.24 -3.51 -1.95
C THR A 324 -7.35 -4.22 -2.74
N ASP A 325 -7.76 -3.67 -3.90
CA ASP A 325 -8.86 -4.20 -4.73
C ASP A 325 -8.57 -5.59 -5.30
N ARG A 326 -7.29 -5.89 -5.57
CA ARG A 326 -6.81 -7.20 -6.04
C ARG A 326 -5.36 -7.43 -5.63
N ARG A 327 -4.95 -8.70 -5.52
CA ARG A 327 -3.54 -9.07 -5.33
C ARG A 327 -2.82 -9.19 -6.68
N ILE A 328 -1.63 -8.61 -6.77
CA ILE A 328 -0.78 -8.61 -7.98
C ILE A 328 0.68 -8.90 -7.62
N ARG A 329 1.44 -9.40 -8.59
CA ARG A 329 2.90 -9.62 -8.49
C ARG A 329 3.25 -10.45 -7.25
N TYR A 330 4.04 -9.90 -6.31
CA TYR A 330 4.41 -10.58 -5.07
C TYR A 330 3.18 -11.06 -4.28
N ALA A 331 2.17 -10.19 -4.13
CA ALA A 331 0.97 -10.50 -3.35
C ALA A 331 0.08 -11.57 -4.01
N LYS A 332 0.23 -11.83 -5.31
CA LYS A 332 -0.56 -12.83 -6.06
C LYS A 332 -0.05 -14.27 -5.85
N SER A 333 1.02 -14.47 -5.08
CA SER A 333 1.49 -15.84 -4.78
C SER A 333 0.40 -16.65 -4.04
N PRO A 334 0.08 -17.87 -4.51
CA PRO A 334 -0.89 -18.74 -3.84
C PRO A 334 -0.52 -19.09 -2.39
N ARG A 335 0.78 -19.01 -2.05
CA ARG A 335 1.26 -19.20 -0.67
C ARG A 335 0.65 -18.19 0.30
N LEU A 336 0.22 -17.04 -0.21
CA LEU A 336 -0.31 -15.95 0.59
C LEU A 336 -1.84 -15.96 0.66
N ASP A 337 -2.56 -16.85 -0.02
CA ASP A 337 -4.02 -16.80 -0.14
C ASP A 337 -4.75 -16.74 1.21
N SER A 338 -4.25 -17.47 2.22
CA SER A 338 -4.79 -17.44 3.58
C SER A 338 -4.22 -16.30 4.45
N ALA A 339 -3.12 -15.68 4.05
CA ALA A 339 -2.46 -14.63 4.82
C ALA A 339 -3.16 -13.29 4.65
N ALA A 340 -3.18 -12.47 5.70
CA ALA A 340 -3.41 -11.05 5.54
C ALA A 340 -2.18 -10.40 4.91
N VAL A 341 -2.43 -9.56 3.91
CA VAL A 341 -1.39 -8.96 3.09
C VAL A 341 -1.64 -7.46 3.01
N TYR A 342 -0.67 -6.68 3.48
CA TYR A 342 -0.69 -5.21 3.46
C TYR A 342 0.40 -4.78 2.49
N PHE A 343 0.04 -4.21 1.34
CA PHE A 343 1.04 -4.09 0.29
C PHE A 343 0.83 -2.92 -0.65
N LYS A 344 1.91 -2.57 -1.34
CA LYS A 344 1.88 -1.70 -2.51
C LYS A 344 2.83 -2.22 -3.57
N SER A 345 2.38 -2.23 -4.81
CA SER A 345 3.23 -2.46 -5.97
C SER A 345 3.45 -1.19 -6.78
N GLY A 346 4.57 -1.13 -7.48
CA GLY A 346 4.96 -0.03 -8.37
C GLY A 346 5.74 -0.54 -9.57
N SER A 347 5.57 0.11 -10.71
CA SER A 347 6.23 -0.24 -11.97
C SER A 347 6.50 1.01 -12.78
N TYR A 348 7.62 1.04 -13.47
CA TYR A 348 7.95 2.12 -14.39
C TYR A 348 8.95 1.60 -15.42
N TYR A 349 8.62 1.67 -16.70
CA TYR A 349 9.47 1.13 -17.76
C TYR A 349 9.56 2.10 -18.94
N LYS A 350 10.60 1.95 -19.75
CA LYS A 350 10.76 2.68 -20.99
C LYS A 350 11.28 1.76 -22.08
N CYS A 351 10.60 1.85 -23.22
CA CYS A 351 10.98 1.20 -24.46
C CYS A 351 11.68 2.19 -25.39
N ASP A 352 12.81 1.76 -25.93
CA ASP A 352 13.45 2.26 -27.15
C ASP A 352 13.16 1.25 -28.26
N ARG A 353 12.11 1.53 -29.04
CA ARG A 353 11.64 0.62 -30.10
C ARG A 353 12.51 0.63 -31.34
N ALA A 354 13.47 1.55 -31.44
CA ALA A 354 14.49 1.47 -32.49
C ALA A 354 15.48 0.34 -32.19
N LYS A 355 15.80 0.10 -30.91
CA LYS A 355 16.69 -1.00 -30.49
C LYS A 355 16.00 -2.34 -30.32
N ASN A 356 14.74 -2.33 -29.90
CA ASN A 356 13.92 -3.53 -29.76
C ASN A 356 12.47 -3.21 -30.19
N PRO A 357 12.10 -3.46 -31.46
CA PRO A 357 10.75 -3.22 -31.97
C PRO A 357 9.65 -3.90 -31.14
N ASP A 358 9.97 -5.06 -30.54
CA ASP A 358 9.04 -5.89 -29.77
C ASP A 358 8.96 -5.51 -28.28
N CYS A 359 9.54 -4.37 -27.87
CA CYS A 359 9.50 -3.95 -26.47
C CYS A 359 8.06 -3.69 -25.99
N GLY A 360 7.64 -4.51 -25.02
CA GLY A 360 6.29 -4.53 -24.45
C GLY A 360 6.18 -3.95 -23.03
N SER A 361 4.95 -3.92 -22.53
CA SER A 361 4.65 -3.45 -21.17
C SER A 361 5.39 -4.27 -20.12
N TYR A 362 5.96 -3.57 -19.12
CA TYR A 362 6.77 -4.18 -18.05
C TYR A 362 7.99 -4.97 -18.53
N ALA A 363 8.43 -4.76 -19.76
CA ALA A 363 9.61 -5.39 -20.35
C ALA A 363 10.52 -4.34 -21.01
N GLY A 364 10.65 -3.16 -20.39
CA GLY A 364 11.44 -2.05 -20.93
C GLY A 364 12.90 -2.43 -21.22
N ASN A 365 13.48 -1.86 -22.27
CA ASN A 365 14.86 -2.09 -22.68
C ASN A 365 15.80 -0.91 -22.38
N VAL A 366 15.27 0.21 -21.87
CA VAL A 366 16.07 1.34 -21.35
C VAL A 366 16.14 1.25 -19.82
N PHE A 367 14.99 1.11 -19.19
CA PHE A 367 14.83 0.75 -17.78
C PHE A 367 13.50 0.00 -17.63
N ASN A 368 13.41 -0.83 -16.60
CA ASN A 368 12.25 -1.68 -16.35
C ASN A 368 12.09 -1.95 -14.85
N TYR A 369 11.63 -0.92 -14.14
CA TYR A 369 11.45 -0.97 -12.71
C TYR A 369 10.20 -1.77 -12.33
N MET A 370 10.36 -2.73 -11.43
CA MET A 370 9.26 -3.43 -10.78
C MET A 370 9.51 -3.57 -9.29
N ASN A 371 8.55 -3.08 -8.49
CA ASN A 371 8.69 -2.93 -7.06
C ASN A 371 7.48 -3.53 -6.33
N SER A 372 7.73 -4.11 -5.17
CA SER A 372 6.73 -4.64 -4.25
C SER A 372 7.20 -4.40 -2.83
N VAL A 373 6.36 -3.75 -2.02
CA VAL A 373 6.54 -3.65 -0.58
C VAL A 373 5.33 -4.31 0.07
N ILE A 374 5.57 -5.14 1.07
CA ILE A 374 4.55 -6.01 1.63
C ILE A 374 4.83 -6.37 3.07
N ILE A 375 3.78 -6.38 3.87
CA ILE A 375 3.72 -7.05 5.17
C ILE A 375 2.78 -8.25 5.01
N VAL A 376 3.21 -9.40 5.52
CA VAL A 376 2.44 -10.65 5.49
C VAL A 376 2.18 -11.10 6.92
N GLU A 377 0.95 -11.51 7.19
CA GLU A 377 0.54 -12.10 8.47
C GLU A 377 -0.30 -13.35 8.21
N HIS A 378 0.28 -14.52 8.50
CA HIS A 378 -0.42 -15.79 8.38
C HIS A 378 -1.27 -16.09 9.62
N PRO A 379 -2.37 -16.86 9.47
CA PRO A 379 -3.18 -17.31 10.61
C PRO A 379 -2.42 -18.16 11.63
N ASN A 380 -1.33 -18.83 11.22
CA ASN A 380 -0.50 -19.66 12.08
C ASN A 380 0.55 -18.86 12.88
N GLY A 381 0.52 -17.53 12.82
CA GLY A 381 1.43 -16.66 13.58
C GLY A 381 2.68 -16.22 12.83
N LEU A 382 2.96 -16.73 11.63
CA LEU A 382 4.08 -16.23 10.82
C LEU A 382 3.80 -14.80 10.37
N LYS A 383 4.80 -13.92 10.53
CA LYS A 383 4.70 -12.52 10.15
C LYS A 383 6.01 -12.01 9.61
N TYR A 384 5.97 -11.27 8.51
CA TYR A 384 7.19 -10.74 7.92
C TYR A 384 6.95 -9.53 7.01
N ILE A 385 8.02 -8.78 6.77
CA ILE A 385 8.07 -7.62 5.88
C ILE A 385 9.04 -7.91 4.74
N VAL A 386 8.67 -7.55 3.51
CA VAL A 386 9.54 -7.65 2.33
C VAL A 386 9.49 -6.36 1.53
N CYS A 387 10.66 -5.83 1.20
CA CYS A 387 10.83 -4.77 0.21
C CYS A 387 11.65 -5.32 -0.96
N LEU A 388 11.00 -5.52 -2.10
CA LEU A 388 11.60 -6.08 -3.32
C LEU A 388 11.54 -5.05 -4.45
N MET A 389 12.70 -4.74 -5.02
CA MET A 389 12.85 -3.81 -6.14
C MET A 389 13.69 -4.45 -7.23
N SER A 390 13.36 -4.19 -8.49
CA SER A 390 14.12 -4.73 -9.61
C SER A 390 14.22 -3.76 -10.78
N ASN A 391 15.25 -3.94 -11.62
CA ASN A 391 15.43 -3.26 -12.91
C ASN A 391 15.98 -4.25 -13.94
N VAL A 392 15.17 -5.22 -14.33
CA VAL A 392 15.58 -6.30 -15.24
C VAL A 392 15.03 -5.99 -16.64
N LEU A 393 15.93 -5.67 -17.56
CA LEU A 393 15.54 -5.25 -18.91
C LEU A 393 14.93 -6.40 -19.72
N ASN A 394 14.04 -6.07 -20.66
CA ASN A 394 13.41 -7.00 -21.60
C ASN A 394 12.65 -8.17 -20.95
N LYS A 395 12.32 -8.09 -19.66
CA LYS A 395 11.65 -9.15 -18.92
C LYS A 395 10.60 -8.61 -17.97
N ASN A 396 9.39 -9.15 -18.06
CA ASN A 396 8.38 -8.90 -17.04
C ASN A 396 8.74 -9.64 -15.74
N SER A 397 9.20 -8.90 -14.74
CA SER A 397 9.60 -9.43 -13.43
C SER A 397 8.43 -9.86 -12.53
N ALA A 398 7.16 -9.76 -12.97
CA ALA A 398 6.00 -10.08 -12.12
C ALA A 398 6.04 -11.54 -11.64
N GLY A 399 6.37 -12.46 -12.55
CA GLY A 399 6.56 -13.88 -12.22
C GLY A 399 7.74 -14.10 -11.26
N ALA A 400 8.83 -13.34 -11.40
CA ALA A 400 9.96 -13.42 -10.48
C ALA A 400 9.62 -12.89 -9.08
N HIS A 401 8.81 -11.84 -8.98
CA HIS A 401 8.29 -11.34 -7.70
C HIS A 401 7.37 -12.38 -7.04
N MET A 402 6.52 -13.06 -7.80
CA MET A 402 5.65 -14.13 -7.28
C MET A 402 6.45 -15.35 -6.83
N TYR A 403 7.46 -15.77 -7.61
CA TYR A 403 8.39 -16.84 -7.23
C TYR A 403 9.14 -16.50 -5.92
N LEU A 404 9.69 -15.29 -5.83
CA LEU A 404 10.35 -14.83 -4.61
C LEU A 404 9.39 -14.80 -3.42
N ALA A 405 8.13 -14.44 -3.62
CA ALA A 405 7.11 -14.51 -2.57
C ALA A 405 6.97 -15.91 -2.00
N SER A 406 6.84 -16.92 -2.87
CA SER A 406 6.74 -18.30 -2.43
C SER A 406 7.99 -18.78 -1.70
N LYS A 407 9.18 -18.52 -2.25
CA LYS A 407 10.44 -19.01 -1.65
C LYS A 407 10.82 -18.31 -0.35
N ILE A 408 10.51 -17.03 -0.21
CA ILE A 408 10.71 -16.31 1.06
C ILE A 408 9.75 -16.83 2.12
N ASP A 409 8.49 -17.05 1.75
CA ASP A 409 7.48 -17.63 2.64
C ASP A 409 7.91 -19.03 3.14
N ASP A 410 8.44 -19.88 2.24
CA ASP A 410 8.99 -21.20 2.60
C ASP A 410 10.18 -21.07 3.58
N ILE A 411 11.14 -20.16 3.32
CA ILE A 411 12.30 -19.95 4.22
C ILE A 411 11.86 -19.53 5.62
N ILE A 412 10.85 -18.66 5.73
CA ILE A 412 10.34 -18.15 7.01
C ILE A 412 9.54 -19.24 7.74
N ASP A 413 8.74 -20.02 7.03
CA ASP A 413 8.01 -21.16 7.61
C ASP A 413 8.97 -22.21 8.18
N GLU A 414 9.99 -22.59 7.42
CA GLU A 414 11.06 -23.51 7.86
C GLU A 414 11.77 -23.02 9.14
N ALA A 415 11.97 -21.71 9.27
CA ALA A 415 12.63 -21.12 10.43
C ALA A 415 11.77 -21.11 11.70
N ASN A 416 10.44 -21.23 11.57
CA ASN A 416 9.50 -21.00 12.66
C ASN A 416 8.69 -22.24 13.11
N VAL A 417 9.10 -23.46 12.70
CA VAL A 417 8.46 -24.75 13.05
C VAL A 417 6.93 -24.67 13.05
N SER A 418 6.35 -24.08 12.00
CA SER A 418 4.93 -24.21 11.70
C SER A 418 4.77 -25.11 10.48
N LYS A 419 3.72 -25.94 10.45
CA LYS A 419 3.45 -26.81 9.29
C LYS A 419 2.33 -26.19 8.47
N LYS A 420 2.65 -25.45 7.40
CA LYS A 420 1.65 -25.07 6.40
C LYS A 420 1.21 -26.27 5.55
N PRO A 421 -0.04 -26.28 5.03
CA PRO A 421 -0.42 -27.22 4.01
C PRO A 421 0.43 -27.05 2.73
N ILE A 422 0.74 -28.15 2.05
CA ILE A 422 1.49 -28.14 0.78
C ILE A 422 0.59 -27.55 -0.32
N ILE A 423 1.00 -26.41 -0.90
CA ILE A 423 0.30 -25.75 -2.02
C ILE A 423 1.16 -25.90 -3.28
N LYS A 424 0.54 -26.32 -4.40
CA LYS A 424 1.22 -26.42 -5.70
C LYS A 424 1.35 -25.03 -6.34
N GLU A 425 2.50 -24.75 -6.94
CA GLU A 425 2.74 -23.50 -7.68
C GLU A 425 1.88 -23.48 -8.97
N GLU A 426 1.17 -22.37 -9.21
CA GLU A 426 0.47 -22.12 -10.47
C GLU A 426 1.28 -21.16 -11.34
N GLU A 427 1.24 -21.35 -12.67
CA GLU A 427 1.90 -20.47 -13.62
C GLU A 427 1.22 -19.09 -13.64
N TYR A 428 2.02 -18.02 -13.51
CA TYR A 428 1.49 -16.65 -13.56
C TYR A 428 0.92 -16.34 -14.93
N LYS A 429 -0.41 -16.18 -15.02
CA LYS A 429 -1.07 -15.60 -16.18
C LYS A 429 -1.31 -14.11 -15.90
N SER A 430 -0.77 -13.25 -16.76
CA SER A 430 -1.07 -11.82 -16.73
C SER A 430 -2.57 -11.62 -16.96
N ASP A 431 -3.23 -10.89 -16.08
CA ASP A 431 -4.63 -10.52 -16.30
C ASP A 431 -4.70 -9.53 -17.48
N LYS A 432 -5.75 -9.56 -18.30
CA LYS A 432 -5.94 -8.59 -19.41
C LYS A 432 -5.89 -7.13 -18.91
N ASP A 433 -6.35 -6.90 -17.68
CA ASP A 433 -6.28 -5.60 -17.00
C ASP A 433 -4.89 -5.26 -16.44
N GLU A 434 -3.89 -6.13 -16.57
CA GLU A 434 -2.48 -5.76 -16.34
C GLU A 434 -1.77 -5.39 -17.64
N SER A 435 -2.17 -5.95 -18.80
CA SER A 435 -1.63 -5.51 -20.10
C SER A 435 -2.09 -4.12 -20.52
N ASP A 436 -3.23 -3.65 -19.99
CA ASP A 436 -3.82 -2.34 -20.28
C ASP A 436 -3.52 -1.26 -19.19
N ASN A 437 -2.67 -1.57 -18.21
CA ASN A 437 -2.15 -0.59 -17.24
C ASN A 437 -0.77 -0.08 -17.67
#